data_AF-J9GMD2-F1
#
_entry.id   AF-J9GMD2-F1
#
_cell.length_a   1.000
_cell.length_b   1.000
_cell.length_c   1.000
_cell.angle_alpha   90.00
_cell.angle_beta   90.00
_cell.angle_gamma   90.00
#
_symmetry.space_group_name_H-M   'P 1'
#
loop_
_entity.id
_entity.type
_entity.pdbx_description
1 polymer ?
#
loop_
_entity_poly.entity_id
_entity_poly.type
_entity_poly.pdbx_seq_one_letter_code
_entity_poly.pdbx_strand_id
1 'polypeptide(L)'
;MSEQSLSALGPSGFFALTDRQRPIIRLDDLALIRVSGKDAVNFLHGQFTNAVQGLGTRTVAAGYCSPKGRLLATFRLWIEDGTVMMILPKA
;
A
#
# COMPACT_ATOMS: atom_id res chain seq x y z
N MET A 1 12.29 -12.41 34.17
CA MET A 1 12.29 -10.94 34.36
C MET A 1 13.36 -10.41 33.42
N SER A 2 13.00 -10.13 32.16
CA SER A 2 13.93 -9.65 31.13
C SER A 2 13.53 -8.24 30.75
N GLU A 3 14.45 -7.31 30.97
CA GLU A 3 14.33 -5.89 30.65
C GLU A 3 14.03 -5.69 29.16
N GLN A 4 12.90 -5.04 28.89
CA GLN A 4 12.51 -4.55 27.57
C GLN A 4 13.20 -3.20 27.36
N SER A 5 14.32 -3.20 26.64
CA SER A 5 14.99 -1.96 26.27
C SER A 5 14.31 -1.32 25.06
N LEU A 6 13.46 -0.32 25.30
CA LEU A 6 12.96 0.59 24.26
C LEU A 6 14.10 1.51 23.81
N SER A 7 14.50 1.45 22.53
CA SER A 7 15.36 2.47 21.92
C SER A 7 14.59 3.24 20.85
N ALA A 8 14.37 4.53 21.09
CA ALA A 8 13.69 5.42 20.15
C ALA A 8 14.64 5.80 18.99
N LEU A 9 14.18 5.64 17.75
CA LEU A 9 14.84 6.15 16.56
C LEU A 9 13.98 7.27 15.95
N GLY A 10 14.22 8.51 16.38
CA GLY A 10 13.74 9.73 15.70
C GLY A 10 12.39 10.32 16.16
N PRO A 11 12.10 11.58 15.79
CA PRO A 11 11.11 12.42 16.47
C PRO A 11 9.64 12.20 16.05
N SER A 12 9.34 11.14 15.30
CA SER A 12 7.97 10.83 14.86
C SER A 12 7.62 9.37 15.12
N GLY A 13 7.41 9.01 16.40
CA GLY A 13 6.61 7.84 16.80
C GLY A 13 7.07 6.44 16.35
N PHE A 14 8.33 6.26 15.93
CA PHE A 14 8.85 4.96 15.51
C PHE A 14 9.25 4.12 16.73
N PHE A 15 8.34 3.27 17.21
CA PHE A 15 8.65 2.23 18.19
C PHE A 15 8.83 0.89 17.47
N ALA A 16 10.09 0.50 17.25
CA ALA A 16 10.43 -0.87 16.90
C ALA A 16 10.56 -1.69 18.19
N LEU A 17 9.74 -2.73 18.34
CA LEU A 17 10.00 -3.78 19.32
C LEU A 17 11.15 -4.62 18.77
N THR A 18 12.35 -4.42 19.31
CA THR A 18 13.56 -5.14 18.93
C THR A 18 13.62 -6.50 19.63
N ASP A 19 12.93 -7.50 19.06
CA ASP A 19 13.48 -8.86 19.09
C ASP A 19 14.56 -8.93 18.01
N ARG A 20 15.76 -9.41 18.37
CA ARG A 20 17.04 -9.14 17.68
C ARG A 20 17.12 -9.68 16.24
N GLN A 21 16.05 -10.27 15.69
CA GLN A 21 16.01 -10.88 14.37
C GLN A 21 14.79 -10.50 13.51
N ARG A 22 13.76 -9.82 14.04
CA ARG A 22 12.53 -9.47 13.28
C ARG A 22 11.89 -8.18 13.80
N PRO A 23 12.37 -6.99 13.39
CA PRO A 23 11.74 -5.75 13.80
C PRO A 23 10.29 -5.71 13.29
N ILE A 24 9.34 -5.52 14.21
CA ILE A 24 7.95 -5.23 13.88
C ILE A 24 7.80 -3.71 13.89
N ILE A 25 7.26 -3.18 12.80
CA ILE A 25 7.09 -1.74 12.59
C ILE A 25 5.63 -1.48 12.22
N ARG A 26 5.04 -0.46 12.84
CA ARG A 26 3.74 0.07 12.45
C ARG A 26 3.89 0.98 11.24
N LEU A 27 3.02 0.81 10.25
CA LEU A 27 3.01 1.61 9.02
C LEU A 27 1.90 2.67 9.09
N ASP A 28 1.93 3.52 10.12
CA ASP A 28 0.83 4.45 10.42
C ASP A 28 0.65 5.55 9.33
N ASP A 29 1.68 5.81 8.52
CA ASP A 29 1.64 6.76 7.39
C ASP A 29 1.13 6.14 6.07
N LEU A 30 0.79 4.85 6.06
CA LEU A 30 0.22 4.17 4.90
C LEU A 30 -1.27 3.90 5.09
N ALA A 31 -2.01 3.95 3.99
CA ALA A 31 -3.42 3.61 3.92
C ALA A 31 -3.63 2.44 2.95
N LEU A 32 -4.64 1.62 3.25
CA LEU A 32 -5.10 0.53 2.37
C LEU A 32 -6.49 0.90 1.82
N ILE A 33 -6.62 0.88 0.50
CA ILE A 33 -7.90 1.04 -0.20
C ILE A 33 -8.29 -0.30 -0.81
N ARG A 34 -9.53 -0.70 -0.55
CA ARG A 34 -10.15 -1.91 -1.11
C ARG A 34 -11.24 -1.51 -2.09
N VAL A 35 -11.16 -1.97 -3.33
CA VAL A 35 -12.17 -1.71 -4.36
C VAL A 35 -12.76 -3.04 -4.84
N SER A 36 -14.01 -3.27 -4.47
CA SER A 36 -14.77 -4.48 -4.80
C SER A 36 -15.94 -4.18 -5.74
N GLY A 37 -16.38 -5.18 -6.48
CA GLY A 37 -17.52 -5.09 -7.40
C GLY A 37 -17.20 -5.79 -8.71
N LYS A 38 -18.24 -6.18 -9.45
CA LYS A 38 -18.11 -6.94 -10.71
C LYS A 38 -17.20 -6.25 -11.73
N ASP A 39 -17.24 -4.93 -11.77
CA ASP A 39 -16.52 -4.12 -12.76
C ASP A 39 -15.27 -3.42 -12.19
N ALA A 40 -14.89 -3.67 -10.93
CA ALA A 40 -13.80 -2.95 -10.27
C ALA A 40 -12.47 -3.05 -11.05
N VAL A 41 -12.11 -4.27 -11.47
CA VAL A 41 -10.89 -4.52 -12.25
C VAL A 41 -10.94 -3.80 -13.60
N ASN A 42 -12.05 -3.92 -14.32
CA ASN A 42 -12.21 -3.32 -15.66
C ASN A 42 -12.20 -1.79 -15.60
N PHE A 43 -12.92 -1.22 -14.63
CA PHE A 43 -12.97 0.21 -14.40
C PHE A 43 -11.56 0.76 -14.09
N LEU A 44 -10.88 0.19 -13.09
CA LEU A 44 -9.57 0.66 -12.65
C LEU A 44 -8.48 0.43 -13.70
N HIS A 45 -8.58 -0.61 -14.52
CA HIS A 45 -7.65 -0.82 -15.63
C HIS A 45 -7.58 0.37 -16.59
N GLY A 46 -8.71 1.06 -16.81
CA GLY A 46 -8.77 2.27 -17.64
C GLY A 46 -8.42 3.58 -16.93
N GLN A 47 -8.24 3.56 -15.60
CA GLN A 47 -7.90 4.75 -14.82
C GLN A 47 -6.41 4.87 -14.52
N PHE A 48 -5.69 3.74 -14.50
CA PHE A 48 -4.32 3.67 -14.00
C PHE A 48 -3.29 3.57 -15.10
N THR A 49 -2.07 4.02 -14.82
CA THR A 49 -0.95 4.00 -15.77
C THR A 49 -0.42 2.58 -16.05
N ASN A 50 -0.85 1.58 -15.30
CA ASN A 50 -0.39 0.19 -15.44
C ASN A 50 -1.57 -0.78 -15.44
N ALA A 51 -1.38 -1.95 -16.03
CA ALA A 51 -2.43 -2.94 -16.16
C ALA A 51 -2.85 -3.52 -14.79
N VAL A 52 -4.17 -3.54 -14.56
CA VAL A 52 -4.78 -4.17 -13.36
C VAL A 52 -5.27 -5.59 -13.68
N GLN A 53 -5.60 -5.84 -14.94
CA GLN A 53 -5.97 -7.17 -15.43
C GLN A 53 -4.75 -8.08 -15.55
N GLY A 54 -4.95 -9.39 -15.35
CA GLY A 54 -3.91 -10.39 -15.59
C GLY A 54 -2.73 -10.38 -14.61
N LEU A 55 -2.88 -9.75 -13.44
CA LEU A 55 -1.79 -9.64 -12.45
C LEU A 55 -1.39 -10.97 -11.79
N GLY A 56 -2.31 -11.94 -11.72
CA GLY A 56 -2.07 -13.17 -10.95
C GLY A 56 -1.72 -12.84 -9.50
N THR A 57 -0.57 -13.31 -9.03
CA THR A 57 -0.06 -13.07 -7.66
C THR A 57 0.89 -11.88 -7.56
N ARG A 58 1.04 -11.08 -8.63
CA ARG A 58 2.01 -9.98 -8.68
C ARG A 58 1.44 -8.71 -8.04
N THR A 59 2.32 -7.98 -7.36
CA THR A 59 2.07 -6.59 -6.95
C THR A 59 2.75 -5.64 -7.93
N VAL A 60 2.01 -4.66 -8.44
CA VAL A 60 2.55 -3.66 -9.38
C VAL A 60 2.46 -2.25 -8.82
N ALA A 61 3.33 -1.36 -9.28
CA ALA A 61 3.19 0.08 -9.06
C ALA A 61 2.33 0.69 -10.17
N ALA A 62 1.43 1.59 -9.80
CA ALA A 62 0.66 2.38 -10.75
C ALA A 62 0.44 3.81 -10.23
N GLY A 63 0.15 4.72 -11.16
CA GLY A 63 -0.29 6.07 -10.87
C GLY A 63 -1.74 6.28 -11.30
N TYR A 64 -2.43 7.15 -10.59
CA TYR A 64 -3.70 7.72 -11.04
C TYR A 64 -3.47 9.14 -11.53
N CYS A 65 -3.91 9.43 -12.75
CA CYS A 65 -3.71 10.71 -13.41
C CYS A 65 -5.03 11.42 -13.68
N SER A 66 -5.03 12.75 -13.62
CA SER A 66 -6.12 13.56 -14.16
C SER A 66 -6.18 13.44 -15.69
N PRO A 67 -7.31 13.83 -16.33
CA PRO A 67 -7.41 13.89 -17.78
C PRO A 67 -6.36 14.79 -18.46
N LYS A 68 -5.79 15.75 -17.71
CA LYS A 68 -4.70 16.63 -18.19
C LYS A 68 -3.30 16.04 -17.96
N GLY A 69 -3.19 14.78 -17.54
CA GLY A 69 -1.91 14.10 -17.28
C GLY A 69 -1.23 14.45 -15.94
N ARG A 70 -1.86 15.26 -15.08
CA ARG A 70 -1.35 15.51 -13.71
C ARG A 70 -1.41 14.22 -12.89
N LEU A 71 -0.30 13.80 -12.31
CA LEU A 71 -0.25 12.71 -11.34
C LEU A 71 -0.97 13.12 -10.05
N LEU A 72 -1.98 12.35 -9.66
CA LEU A 72 -2.81 12.59 -8.47
C LEU A 72 -2.39 11.70 -7.30
N ALA A 73 -2.01 10.44 -7.57
CA ALA A 73 -1.55 9.50 -6.57
C ALA A 73 -0.66 8.42 -7.18
N THR A 74 0.22 7.84 -6.37
CA THR A 74 0.99 6.63 -6.67
C THR A 74 0.73 5.57 -5.61
N PHE A 75 0.68 4.31 -6.02
CA PHE A 75 0.33 3.21 -5.14
C PHE A 75 0.91 1.90 -5.64
N ARG A 76 0.96 0.93 -4.72
CA ARG A 76 1.19 -0.48 -5.05
C ARG A 76 -0.15 -1.21 -4.99
N LEU A 77 -0.45 -2.00 -6.00
CA LEU A 77 -1.72 -2.71 -6.09
C LEU A 77 -1.55 -4.19 -6.41
N TRP A 78 -2.51 -4.99 -5.95
CA TRP A 78 -2.63 -6.43 -6.21
C TRP A 78 -4.12 -6.81 -6.25
N ILE A 79 -4.38 -8.07 -6.64
CA ILE A 79 -5.73 -8.64 -6.63
C ILE A 79 -5.81 -9.70 -5.53
N GLU A 80 -6.87 -9.65 -4.74
CA GLU A 80 -7.19 -10.61 -3.69
C GLU A 80 -8.67 -10.96 -3.80
N ASP A 81 -9.00 -12.23 -4.07
CA ASP A 81 -10.38 -12.72 -4.23
C ASP A 81 -11.25 -11.86 -5.18
N GLY A 82 -10.68 -11.48 -6.33
CA GLY A 82 -11.34 -10.63 -7.34
C GLY A 82 -11.52 -9.16 -6.91
N THR A 83 -10.94 -8.77 -5.78
CA THR A 83 -10.95 -7.40 -5.26
C THR A 83 -9.62 -6.72 -5.54
N VAL A 84 -9.65 -5.46 -5.93
CA VAL A 84 -8.42 -4.66 -6.12
C VAL A 84 -8.03 -4.05 -4.78
N MET A 85 -6.80 -4.33 -4.35
CA MET A 85 -6.21 -3.81 -3.13
C MET A 85 -5.11 -2.82 -3.49
N MET A 86 -5.05 -1.68 -2.80
CA MET A 86 -4.06 -0.63 -3.07
C MET A 86 -3.49 -0.08 -1.77
N ILE A 87 -2.17 -0.02 -1.67
CA ILE A 87 -1.46 0.64 -0.56
C ILE A 87 -0.78 1.91 -1.06
N LEU A 88 -0.92 2.99 -0.29
CA LEU A 88 -0.41 4.32 -0.64
C LEU A 88 -0.11 5.15 0.62
N PRO A 89 0.71 6.21 0.50
CA PRO A 89 0.84 7.20 1.56
C PRO A 89 -0.52 7.80 1.92
N LYS A 90 -0.77 7.94 3.22
CA LYS A 90 -1.88 8.72 3.74
C LYS A 90 -1.63 10.21 3.45
N ALA A 91 -2.69 10.94 3.09
CA ALA A 91 -2.65 12.39 2.89
C ALA A 91 -2.59 13.15 4.22
#